data_AF-A0A944JRM9-F1
#
_entry.id   AF-A0A944JRM9-F1
#
_cell.length_a   1.000
_cell.length_b   1.000
_cell.length_c   1.000
_cell.angle_alpha   90.00
_cell.angle_beta   90.00
_cell.angle_gamma   90.00
#
_symmetry.space_group_name_H-M   'P 1'
#
loop_
_entity.id
_entity.type
_entity.pdbx_description
1 polymer ?
#
loop_
_entity_poly.entity_id
_entity_poly.type
_entity_poly.pdbx_seq_one_letter_code
_entity_poly.pdbx_strand_id
1 'polypeptide(L)'
;MTDDGERHEYAATGGVCGSLGEALLQMAVAIEAGVEEAAETDIVEVLTTEPETMRLAELTLRLATHCKCLAVGLGEIALAERSPRALGALRDWEDVDSADPELDTRYDATSNLGYARMLALIARNLLTALRDHRAAQPASRAFVGRTGMPPIAPSQAGR
;
A
#
# COMPACT_ATOMS: atom_id res chain seq x y z
N MET A 1 -57.07 -15.93 -38.56
CA MET A 1 -56.02 -16.70 -37.89
C MET A 1 -54.75 -15.87 -38.04
N THR A 2 -54.66 -14.85 -37.19
CA THR A 2 -53.63 -13.81 -37.19
C THR A 2 -52.56 -14.26 -36.21
N ASP A 3 -51.37 -14.47 -36.75
CA ASP A 3 -50.15 -14.88 -36.06
C ASP A 3 -49.60 -13.64 -35.33
N ASP A 4 -49.85 -13.59 -34.02
CA ASP A 4 -49.31 -12.57 -33.11
C ASP A 4 -47.83 -12.86 -32.91
N GLY A 5 -47.00 -12.23 -33.74
CA GLY A 5 -45.56 -12.24 -33.59
C GLY A 5 -45.16 -11.56 -32.29
N GLU A 6 -44.95 -12.36 -31.24
CA GLU A 6 -44.30 -11.98 -30.00
C GLU A 6 -42.91 -11.40 -30.31
N ARG A 7 -42.86 -10.06 -30.35
CA ARG A 7 -41.61 -9.31 -30.34
C ARG A 7 -40.98 -9.51 -28.98
N HIS A 8 -40.07 -10.48 -28.88
CA HIS A 8 -39.11 -10.53 -27.79
C HIS A 8 -38.25 -9.27 -27.86
N GLU A 9 -38.68 -8.26 -27.10
CA GLU A 9 -37.92 -7.09 -26.74
C GLU A 9 -36.72 -7.58 -25.92
N TYR A 10 -35.61 -7.85 -26.63
CA TYR A 10 -34.31 -8.04 -26.00
C TYR A 10 -33.97 -6.73 -25.30
N ALA A 11 -34.28 -6.66 -24.01
CA ALA A 11 -33.74 -5.66 -23.12
C ALA A 11 -32.22 -5.79 -23.20
N ALA A 12 -31.60 -4.88 -23.94
CA ALA A 12 -30.16 -4.65 -23.89
C ALA A 12 -29.84 -4.27 -22.44
N THR A 13 -29.47 -5.27 -21.66
CA THR A 13 -28.69 -5.07 -20.45
C THR A 13 -27.40 -4.42 -20.94
N GLY A 14 -27.41 -3.09 -20.94
CA GLY A 14 -26.24 -2.25 -21.15
C GLY A 14 -25.25 -2.58 -20.05
N GLY A 15 -24.53 -3.69 -20.25
CA GLY A 15 -23.47 -4.14 -19.40
C GLY A 15 -22.48 -2.99 -19.33
N VAL A 16 -22.38 -2.43 -18.13
CA VAL A 16 -21.38 -1.44 -17.75
C VAL A 16 -20.02 -2.13 -17.94
N CYS A 17 -19.52 -2.08 -19.16
CA CYS A 17 -18.16 -2.46 -19.48
C CYS A 17 -17.30 -1.31 -18.97
N GLY A 18 -17.14 -1.24 -17.65
CA GLY A 18 -16.13 -0.41 -17.03
C GLY A 18 -14.81 -0.73 -17.72
N SER A 19 -14.14 0.30 -18.24
CA SER A 19 -12.90 0.09 -18.98
C SER A 19 -11.94 -0.75 -18.14
N LEU A 20 -11.14 -1.62 -18.76
CA LEU A 20 -10.14 -2.43 -18.06
C LEU A 20 -9.30 -1.59 -17.07
N GLY A 21 -9.02 -0.32 -17.42
CA GLY A 21 -8.31 0.62 -16.55
C GLY A 21 -9.04 0.92 -15.23
N GLU A 22 -10.36 1.03 -15.23
CA GLU A 22 -11.15 1.25 -14.00
C GLU A 22 -11.13 0.01 -13.11
N ALA A 23 -11.26 -1.18 -13.69
CA ALA A 23 -11.17 -2.43 -12.94
C ALA A 23 -9.78 -2.63 -12.30
N LEU A 24 -8.71 -2.34 -13.05
CA LEU A 24 -7.34 -2.40 -12.54
C LEU A 24 -7.11 -1.37 -11.42
N LEU A 25 -7.66 -0.17 -11.55
CA LEU A 25 -7.58 0.85 -10.49
C LEU A 25 -8.30 0.40 -9.22
N GLN A 26 -9.50 -0.19 -9.33
CA GLN A 26 -10.23 -0.73 -8.19
C GLN A 26 -9.47 -1.87 -7.50
N MET A 27 -8.86 -2.78 -8.27
CA MET A 27 -8.02 -3.84 -7.74
C MET A 27 -6.81 -3.29 -6.99
N ALA A 28 -6.14 -2.28 -7.56
CA ALA A 28 -5.00 -1.64 -6.90
C ALA A 28 -5.40 -0.99 -5.57
N VAL A 29 -6.51 -0.24 -5.52
CA VAL A 29 -7.03 0.35 -4.28
C VAL A 29 -7.31 -0.73 -3.24
N ALA A 30 -7.93 -1.85 -3.63
CA ALA A 30 -8.22 -2.95 -2.71
C ALA A 30 -6.95 -3.61 -2.17
N ILE A 31 -5.93 -3.80 -3.01
CA ILE A 31 -4.63 -4.36 -2.61
C ILE A 31 -3.92 -3.40 -1.65
N GLU A 32 -3.86 -2.11 -1.98
CA GLU A 32 -3.26 -1.09 -1.12
C GLU A 32 -3.93 -1.06 0.26
N ALA A 33 -5.27 -1.05 0.30
CA ALA A 33 -6.03 -1.10 1.54
C ALA A 33 -5.73 -2.37 2.36
N GLY A 34 -5.65 -3.54 1.70
CA GLY A 34 -5.32 -4.79 2.36
C GLY A 34 -3.90 -4.82 2.94
N VAL A 35 -2.92 -4.24 2.24
CA VAL A 35 -1.55 -4.09 2.75
C VAL A 35 -1.51 -3.16 3.96
N GLU A 36 -2.23 -2.03 3.92
CA GLU A 36 -2.30 -1.09 5.04
C GLU A 36 -2.97 -1.70 6.27
N GLU A 37 -4.06 -2.45 6.10
CA GLU A 37 -4.76 -3.13 7.20
C GLU A 37 -3.91 -4.23 7.83
N ALA A 38 -3.21 -5.03 7.00
CA ALA A 38 -2.27 -6.03 7.49
C ALA A 38 -1.11 -5.41 8.26
N ALA A 39 -0.55 -4.29 7.76
CA ALA A 39 0.51 -3.57 8.45
C ALA A 39 0.02 -2.99 9.79
N GLU A 40 -1.16 -2.38 9.81
CA GLU A 40 -1.77 -1.84 11.02
C GLU A 40 -1.99 -2.92 12.10
N THR A 41 -2.47 -4.10 11.68
CA THR A 41 -2.67 -5.24 12.58
C THR A 41 -1.36 -5.67 13.25
N ASP A 42 -0.30 -5.86 12.45
CA ASP A 42 1.01 -6.28 12.96
C ASP A 42 1.67 -5.20 13.84
N ILE A 43 1.50 -3.92 13.48
CA ILE A 43 1.97 -2.77 14.29
C ILE A 43 1.29 -2.79 15.66
N VAL A 44 -0.04 -2.92 15.69
CA VAL A 44 -0.80 -2.94 16.94
C VAL A 44 -0.38 -4.13 17.80
N GLU A 45 -0.24 -5.32 17.21
CA GLU A 45 0.19 -6.51 17.94
C GLU A 45 1.53 -6.29 18.64
N VAL A 46 2.57 -5.84 17.92
CA VAL A 46 3.91 -5.63 18.50
C VAL A 46 3.95 -4.51 19.53
N LEU A 47 3.15 -3.45 19.36
CA LEU A 47 3.14 -2.32 20.28
C LEU A 47 2.33 -2.57 21.56
N THR A 48 1.37 -3.49 21.53
CA THR A 48 0.43 -3.71 22.66
C THR A 48 0.63 -5.03 23.37
N THR A 49 1.40 -5.96 22.80
CA THR A 49 1.61 -7.29 23.37
C THR A 49 3.09 -7.59 23.61
N GLU A 50 3.33 -8.72 24.28
CA GLU A 50 4.65 -9.34 24.42
C GLU A 50 4.60 -10.73 23.78
N PRO A 51 4.78 -10.82 22.45
CA PRO A 51 4.66 -12.08 21.74
C PRO A 51 5.79 -13.05 22.12
N GLU A 52 5.49 -14.34 22.10
CA GLU A 52 6.48 -15.40 22.27
C GLU A 52 7.58 -15.31 21.20
N THR A 53 8.78 -15.82 21.48
CA THR A 53 9.99 -15.62 20.65
C THR A 53 9.79 -15.96 19.17
N MET A 54 9.12 -17.06 18.86
CA MET A 54 8.89 -17.48 17.47
C MET A 54 7.93 -16.53 16.74
N ARG A 55 6.85 -16.11 17.42
CA ARG A 55 5.90 -15.12 16.89
C ARG A 55 6.56 -13.75 16.72
N LEU A 56 7.42 -13.35 17.67
CA LEU A 56 8.19 -12.12 17.60
C LEU A 56 9.12 -12.08 16.39
N ALA A 57 9.80 -13.19 16.06
CA ALA A 57 10.65 -13.28 14.88
C ALA A 57 9.84 -13.14 13.58
N GLU A 58 8.68 -13.80 13.49
CA GLU A 58 7.76 -13.66 12.35
C GLU A 58 7.27 -12.21 12.18
N LEU A 59 6.81 -11.59 13.28
CA LEU A 59 6.36 -10.20 13.29
C LEU A 59 7.47 -9.23 12.89
N THR A 60 8.70 -9.47 13.33
CA THR A 60 9.86 -8.65 12.95
C THR A 60 10.08 -8.68 11.44
N LEU A 61 10.06 -9.86 10.83
CA LEU A 61 10.22 -10.02 9.37
C LEU A 61 9.07 -9.36 8.59
N ARG A 62 7.83 -9.54 9.07
CA ARG A 62 6.65 -8.92 8.47
C ARG A 62 6.72 -7.40 8.56
N LEU A 63 7.07 -6.85 9.71
CA LEU A 63 7.21 -5.41 9.90
C LEU A 63 8.32 -4.80 9.04
N ALA A 64 9.46 -5.47 8.89
CA ALA A 64 10.50 -5.02 7.96
C ALA A 64 9.97 -4.99 6.51
N THR A 65 9.23 -6.02 6.11
CA THR A 65 8.57 -6.09 4.80
C THR A 65 7.56 -4.95 4.62
N HIS A 66 6.72 -4.69 5.63
CA HIS A 66 5.76 -3.59 5.61
C HIS A 66 6.45 -2.24 5.50
N CYS A 67 7.50 -1.99 6.29
CA CYS A 67 8.28 -0.75 6.20
C CYS A 67 8.81 -0.54 4.79
N LYS A 68 9.39 -1.57 4.18
CA LYS A 68 9.88 -1.51 2.80
C LYS A 68 8.77 -1.18 1.81
N CYS A 69 7.64 -1.89 1.85
CA CYS A 69 6.52 -1.66 0.95
C CYS A 69 5.93 -0.24 1.11
N LEU A 70 5.73 0.21 2.34
CA LEU A 70 5.19 1.54 2.65
C LEU A 70 6.18 2.64 2.24
N ALA A 71 7.48 2.45 2.47
CA ALA A 71 8.53 3.38 2.07
C ALA A 71 8.60 3.55 0.55
N VAL A 72 8.46 2.46 -0.22
CA VAL A 72 8.34 2.55 -1.70
C VAL A 72 7.13 3.39 -2.09
N GLY A 73 5.94 3.09 -1.55
CA GLY A 73 4.73 3.86 -1.88
C GLY A 73 4.85 5.34 -1.53
N LEU A 74 5.49 5.66 -0.40
CA LEU A 74 5.72 7.03 0.02
C LEU A 74 6.82 7.71 -0.80
N GLY A 75 7.78 6.94 -1.32
CA GLY A 75 8.82 7.36 -2.25
C GLY A 75 8.29 7.79 -3.62
N GLU A 76 7.17 7.21 -4.07
CA GLU A 76 6.49 7.63 -5.31
C GLU A 76 5.82 9.01 -5.21
N ILE A 77 5.64 9.54 -4.00
CA ILE A 77 5.15 10.91 -3.81
C ILE A 77 6.26 11.89 -4.18
N ALA A 78 5.94 12.86 -5.03
CA ALA A 78 6.88 13.92 -5.41
C ALA A 78 7.43 14.64 -4.17
N LEU A 79 8.73 14.94 -4.15
CA LEU A 79 9.40 15.51 -2.97
C LEU A 79 8.70 16.78 -2.43
N ALA A 80 8.21 17.63 -3.33
CA ALA A 80 7.49 18.87 -2.98
C ALA A 80 6.12 18.62 -2.31
N GLU A 81 5.55 17.42 -2.45
CA GLU A 81 4.26 17.03 -1.88
C GLU A 81 4.40 16.19 -0.60
N ARG A 82 5.62 15.81 -0.21
CA ARG A 82 5.86 15.03 1.00
C ARG A 82 5.71 15.92 2.24
N SER A 83 4.95 15.42 3.21
CA SER A 83 4.85 16.08 4.51
C SER A 83 6.18 15.94 5.30
N PRO A 84 6.45 16.80 6.31
CA PRO A 84 7.60 16.61 7.20
C PRO A 84 7.63 15.24 7.87
N ARG A 85 6.45 14.69 8.19
CA ARG A 85 6.31 13.32 8.71
C ARG A 85 6.76 12.28 7.69
N ALA A 86 6.37 12.44 6.42
CA ALA A 86 6.79 11.54 5.36
C ALA A 86 8.32 11.53 5.19
N LEU A 87 8.95 12.71 5.20
CA LEU A 87 10.40 12.85 5.10
C LEU A 87 11.12 12.21 6.30
N GLY A 88 10.64 12.45 7.53
CA GLY A 88 11.20 11.84 8.72
C GLY A 88 11.07 10.32 8.71
N ALA A 89 9.89 9.80 8.34
CA ALA A 89 9.64 8.37 8.30
C ALA A 89 10.49 7.64 7.24
N LEU A 90 10.69 8.25 6.06
CA LEU A 90 11.59 7.70 5.04
C LEU A 90 13.03 7.66 5.53
N ARG A 91 13.52 8.75 6.14
CA ARG A 91 14.88 8.78 6.69
C ARG A 91 15.06 7.74 7.79
N ASP A 92 14.13 7.65 8.73
CA ASP A 92 14.21 6.67 9.82
C ASP A 92 14.20 5.23 9.28
N TRP A 93 13.48 4.96 8.18
CA TRP A 93 13.55 3.67 7.48
C TRP A 93 14.89 3.47 6.77
N GLU A 94 15.40 4.45 6.02
CA GLU A 94 16.69 4.38 5.32
C GLU A 94 17.85 4.12 6.31
N ASP A 95 17.82 4.76 7.48
CA ASP A 95 18.80 4.54 8.54
C ASP A 95 18.79 3.08 9.03
N VAL A 96 17.61 2.44 9.10
CA VAL A 96 17.46 1.03 9.53
C VAL A 96 17.75 0.04 8.39
N ASP A 97 17.30 0.31 7.16
CA ASP A 97 17.49 -0.57 5.99
C ASP A 97 18.96 -0.60 5.53
N SER A 98 19.69 0.50 5.75
CA SER A 98 21.13 0.59 5.44
C SER A 98 22.04 0.08 6.57
N ALA A 99 21.49 -0.13 7.77
CA ALA A 99 22.26 -0.69 8.87
C ALA A 99 22.50 -2.17 8.61
N ASP A 100 23.78 -2.57 8.58
CA ASP A 100 24.15 -3.98 8.64
C ASP A 100 23.87 -4.49 10.07
N PRO A 101 22.94 -5.45 10.26
CA PRO A 101 22.60 -5.96 11.58
C PRO A 101 23.81 -6.56 12.32
N GLU A 102 24.82 -7.05 11.59
CA GLU A 102 26.02 -7.65 12.16
C GLU A 102 27.07 -6.60 12.57
N LEU A 103 27.01 -5.37 12.03
CA LEU A 103 27.97 -4.30 12.31
C LEU A 103 27.40 -3.18 13.19
N ASP A 104 26.08 -3.06 13.31
CA ASP A 104 25.49 -2.07 14.20
C ASP A 104 25.51 -2.56 15.65
N THR A 105 26.50 -2.11 16.42
CA THR A 105 26.60 -2.39 17.87
C THR A 105 25.38 -1.91 18.68
N ARG A 106 24.50 -1.07 18.11
CA ARG A 106 23.22 -0.70 18.72
C ARG A 106 22.19 -1.81 18.61
N TYR A 107 22.33 -2.69 17.61
CA TYR A 107 21.52 -3.91 17.49
C TYR A 107 21.74 -4.81 18.71
N ASP A 108 22.99 -5.01 19.13
CA ASP A 108 23.36 -5.76 20.34
C ASP A 108 22.78 -5.13 21.64
N ALA A 109 22.54 -3.81 21.64
CA ALA A 109 21.93 -3.10 22.76
C ALA A 109 20.39 -3.17 22.77
N THR A 110 19.77 -3.61 21.67
CA THR A 110 18.31 -3.64 21.51
C THR A 110 17.82 -5.07 21.63
N SER A 111 16.97 -5.38 22.61
CA SER A 111 16.35 -6.71 22.66
C SER A 111 15.54 -6.98 21.38
N ASN A 112 15.34 -8.24 21.00
CA ASN A 112 14.50 -8.60 19.84
C ASN A 112 13.13 -7.89 19.85
N LEU A 113 12.55 -7.72 21.05
CA LEU A 113 11.29 -6.99 21.22
C LEU A 113 11.45 -5.48 21.02
N GLY A 114 12.56 -4.91 21.47
CA GLY A 114 12.90 -3.51 21.21
C GLY A 114 13.06 -3.22 19.71
N TYR A 115 13.73 -4.11 18.97
CA TYR A 115 13.89 -3.97 17.53
C TYR A 115 12.55 -4.08 16.80
N ALA A 116 11.74 -5.09 17.13
CA ALA A 116 10.39 -5.21 16.58
C ALA A 116 9.52 -3.96 16.86
N ARG A 117 9.59 -3.41 18.09
CA ARG A 117 8.87 -2.17 18.45
C ARG A 117 9.38 -0.96 17.66
N MET A 118 10.68 -0.87 17.42
CA MET A 118 11.27 0.18 16.57
C MET A 118 10.70 0.09 15.14
N LEU A 119 10.72 -1.10 14.54
CA LEU A 119 10.12 -1.31 13.22
C LEU A 119 8.62 -0.97 13.20
N ALA A 120 7.87 -1.36 14.24
CA ALA A 120 6.45 -1.02 14.34
C ALA A 120 6.20 0.49 14.40
N LEU A 121 7.06 1.25 15.09
CA LEU A 121 6.99 2.71 15.12
C LEU A 121 7.29 3.34 13.76
N ILE A 122 8.30 2.85 13.05
CA ILE A 122 8.66 3.30 11.70
C ILE A 122 7.50 3.00 10.73
N ALA A 123 7.02 1.76 10.71
CA ALA A 123 5.88 1.33 9.89
C ALA A 123 4.64 2.21 10.16
N ARG A 124 4.34 2.51 11.43
CA ARG A 124 3.22 3.40 11.80
C ARG A 124 3.39 4.80 11.23
N ASN A 125 4.59 5.37 11.28
CA ASN A 125 4.85 6.71 10.76
C ASN A 125 4.74 6.75 9.23
N LEU A 126 5.26 5.74 8.53
CA LEU A 126 5.12 5.57 7.07
C LEU A 126 3.64 5.44 6.66
N LEU A 127 2.91 4.54 7.33
CA LEU A 127 1.49 4.30 7.08
C LEU A 127 0.65 5.56 7.32
N THR A 128 0.90 6.25 8.43
CA THR A 128 0.22 7.52 8.75
C THR A 128 0.50 8.57 7.70
N ALA A 129 1.75 8.71 7.25
CA ALA A 129 2.12 9.67 6.21
C ALA A 129 1.42 9.39 4.87
N LEU A 130 1.28 8.12 4.47
CA LEU A 130 0.54 7.71 3.29
C LEU A 130 -0.95 8.06 3.39
N ARG A 131 -1.56 7.75 4.54
CA ARG A 131 -2.98 8.07 4.81
C ARG A 131 -3.23 9.57 4.83
N ASP A 132 -2.34 10.35 5.47
CA ASP A 132 -2.39 11.81 5.48
C ASP A 132 -2.33 12.38 4.06
N HIS A 133 -1.41 11.88 3.23
CA HIS A 133 -1.29 12.31 1.83
C HIS A 133 -2.54 11.98 1.02
N ARG A 134 -3.09 10.75 1.15
CA ARG A 134 -4.32 10.35 0.46
C ARG A 134 -5.51 11.19 0.90
N ALA A 135 -5.63 11.50 2.20
CA ALA A 135 -6.69 12.37 2.72
C ALA A 135 -6.60 13.80 2.15
N ALA A 136 -5.38 14.30 1.92
CA ALA A 136 -5.15 15.60 1.29
C ALA A 136 -5.40 15.61 -0.23
N GLN A 137 -5.43 14.44 -0.89
CA GLN A 137 -5.63 14.29 -2.34
C GLN A 137 -6.87 13.44 -2.68
N PRO A 138 -8.09 13.94 -2.46
CA PRO A 138 -9.33 13.16 -2.62
C PRO A 138 -9.56 12.62 -4.04
N ALA A 139 -8.88 13.18 -5.06
CA ALA A 139 -8.98 12.75 -6.45
C ALA A 139 -8.06 11.56 -6.81
N SER A 140 -7.15 11.13 -5.93
CA SER A 140 -6.15 10.11 -6.28
C SER A 140 -6.05 9.03 -5.21
N ARG A 141 -6.93 8.03 -5.33
CA ARG A 141 -7.12 6.97 -4.34
C ARG A 141 -6.11 5.81 -4.44
N ALA A 142 -5.49 5.62 -5.61
CA ALA A 142 -4.46 4.60 -5.81
C ALA A 142 -3.10 5.25 -6.10
N PHE A 143 -2.03 4.65 -5.56
CA PHE A 143 -0.66 4.94 -5.92
C PHE A 143 -0.24 4.20 -7.20
N VAL A 144 -0.83 3.03 -7.47
CA VAL A 144 -0.59 2.30 -8.72
C VAL A 144 -1.23 3.03 -9.90
N GLY A 145 -0.41 3.48 -10.86
CA GLY A 145 -0.86 4.05 -12.13
C GLY A 145 -0.76 5.58 -12.27
N ARG A 146 -0.05 6.29 -11.39
CA ARG A 146 0.11 7.75 -11.49
C ARG A 146 1.06 8.20 -12.63
N THR A 147 0.78 9.42 -13.10
CA THR A 147 1.30 10.13 -14.27
C THR A 147 2.83 10.28 -14.33
N GLY A 148 3.39 9.87 -15.48
CA GLY A 148 4.83 9.76 -15.78
C GLY A 148 5.09 8.64 -16.80
N MET A 149 4.17 7.69 -16.92
CA MET A 149 4.14 6.73 -18.03
C MET A 149 3.39 7.31 -19.24
N PRO A 150 3.88 7.05 -20.48
CA PRO A 150 3.19 7.48 -21.69
C PRO A 150 1.77 6.92 -21.70
N PRO A 151 0.79 7.67 -22.24
CA PRO A 151 -0.58 7.19 -22.35
C PRO A 151 -0.55 5.85 -23.08
N ILE A 152 -1.16 4.82 -22.48
CA ILE A 152 -1.45 3.58 -23.19
C ILE A 152 -2.39 4.00 -24.33
N ALA A 153 -1.84 4.07 -25.54
CA ALA A 153 -2.63 4.41 -26.71
C ALA A 153 -3.86 3.50 -26.74
N PRO A 154 -5.06 4.02 -27.01
CA PRO A 154 -6.22 3.16 -27.19
C PRO A 154 -5.82 2.12 -28.23
N SER A 155 -5.91 0.84 -27.86
CA SER A 155 -5.67 -0.24 -28.80
C SER A 155 -6.54 0.07 -30.00
N GLN A 156 -5.92 0.25 -31.16
CA GLN A 156 -6.66 0.30 -32.41
C GLN A 156 -7.24 -1.10 -32.59
N ALA A 157 -8.42 -1.31 -31.99
CA ALA A 157 -9.26 -2.44 -32.27
C ALA A 157 -9.52 -2.39 -33.78
N GLY A 158 -8.90 -3.35 -34.47
CA GLY A 158 -8.80 -3.41 -35.92
C GLY A 158 -10.16 -3.31 -36.59
N ARG A 159 -10.17 -2.53 -37.67
CA ARG A 159 -11.11 -2.67 -38.77
C ARG A 159 -10.86 -3.97 -39.53
#